data_AF-A0A8H6A7P8-F1
#
_entry.id   AF-A0A8H6A7P8-F1
#
_cell.length_a   1.000
_cell.length_b   1.000
_cell.length_c   1.000
_cell.angle_alpha   90.00
_cell.angle_beta   90.00
_cell.angle_gamma   90.00
#
_symmetry.space_group_name_H-M   'P 1'
#
loop_
_entity.id
_entity.type
_entity.pdbx_description
1 polymer ?
#
loop_
_entity_poly.entity_id
_entity_poly.type
_entity_poly.pdbx_seq_one_letter_code
_entity_poly.pdbx_strand_id
1 'polypeptide(L)'
;MEKLAQDTRIQDAATPALLHPDVNERNIYVSTEEPSIITGLLDWRSASIEPTFIYANETPDFVGLPEEPEENPFEKTNSRNKGEKMHRSATRHTMSRWTELGLQGSYPYSPTEEELKEYVRDYDDFEPLQRLKTMA
;
A
#
# COMPACT_ATOMS: atom_id res chain seq x y z
N MET A 1 -36.13 6.93 0.15
CA MET A 1 -34.88 7.37 0.79
C MET A 1 -35.13 8.02 2.15
N GLU A 2 -36.00 9.03 2.25
CA GLU A 2 -36.28 9.72 3.53
C GLU A 2 -36.69 8.81 4.70
N LYS A 3 -37.58 7.83 4.46
CA LYS A 3 -37.99 6.87 5.50
C LYS A 3 -36.87 5.95 5.98
N LEU A 4 -35.86 5.69 5.15
CA LEU A 4 -34.71 4.85 5.50
C LEU A 4 -33.70 5.64 6.36
N ALA A 5 -33.52 6.93 6.07
CA ALA A 5 -32.65 7.82 6.85
C ALA A 5 -33.19 8.12 8.27
N GLN A 6 -34.47 7.85 8.51
CA GLN A 6 -35.10 7.95 9.83
C GLN A 6 -34.97 6.67 10.68
N ASP A 7 -34.48 5.57 10.11
CA ASP A 7 -34.27 4.33 10.85
C ASP A 7 -33.11 4.50 11.83
N THR A 8 -33.37 4.22 13.12
CA THR A 8 -32.39 4.41 14.20
C THR A 8 -31.11 3.63 13.96
N ARG A 9 -31.19 2.43 13.36
CA ARG A 9 -30.00 1.61 13.06
C ARG A 9 -29.09 2.28 12.03
N ILE A 10 -29.68 2.98 11.07
CA ILE A 10 -28.96 3.73 10.05
C ILE A 10 -28.34 4.97 10.67
N GLN A 11 -29.04 5.65 11.58
CA GLN A 11 -28.53 6.82 12.30
C GLN A 11 -27.36 6.44 13.23
N ASP A 12 -27.49 5.35 13.97
CA ASP A 12 -26.44 4.84 14.86
C ASP A 12 -25.19 4.45 14.05
N ALA A 13 -25.37 3.75 12.93
CA ALA A 13 -24.29 3.41 12.01
C ALA A 13 -23.71 4.63 11.28
N ALA A 14 -24.47 5.73 11.17
CA ALA A 14 -24.04 6.98 10.53
C ALA A 14 -23.12 7.85 11.39
N THR A 15 -22.69 7.36 12.55
CA THR A 15 -21.72 8.05 13.42
C THR A 15 -20.47 8.42 12.60
N PRO A 16 -20.10 9.72 12.52
CA PRO A 16 -18.91 10.15 11.81
C PRO A 16 -17.66 9.50 12.41
N ALA A 17 -16.87 8.82 11.58
CA ALA A 17 -15.61 8.22 11.97
C ALA A 17 -14.50 8.72 11.06
N LEU A 18 -13.31 8.92 11.63
CA LEU A 18 -12.12 9.15 10.82
C LEU A 18 -11.73 7.81 10.19
N LEU A 19 -11.79 7.75 8.86
CA LEU A 19 -11.54 6.55 8.09
C LEU A 19 -10.25 6.67 7.30
N HIS A 20 -9.51 5.57 7.29
CA HIS A 20 -8.35 5.37 6.45
C HIS A 20 -8.80 4.50 5.26
N PRO A 21 -8.94 5.04 4.04
CA PRO A 21 -9.50 4.27 2.92
C PRO A 21 -8.53 3.25 2.31
N ASP A 22 -7.25 3.29 2.67
CA ASP A 22 -6.21 2.42 2.10
C ASP A 22 -5.51 1.58 3.18
N VAL A 23 -6.28 0.86 4.00
CA VAL A 23 -5.74 -0.04 5.04
C VAL A 23 -5.29 -1.35 4.42
N ASN A 24 -4.17 -1.30 3.71
CA ASN A 24 -3.46 -2.49 3.21
C ASN A 24 -2.28 -2.84 4.13
N GLU A 25 -1.75 -4.06 4.02
CA GLU A 25 -0.65 -4.55 4.87
C GLU A 25 0.59 -3.65 4.86
N ARG A 26 0.87 -2.93 3.76
CA ARG A 26 2.04 -2.05 3.64
C ARG A 26 1.90 -0.75 4.44
N ASN A 27 0.67 -0.39 4.82
CA ASN A 27 0.37 0.80 5.59
C ASN A 27 0.22 0.49 7.10
N ILE A 28 0.38 -0.76 7.51
CA ILE A 28 0.27 -1.20 8.91
C ILE A 28 1.67 -1.52 9.44
N TYR A 29 2.07 -0.82 10.49
CA TYR A 29 3.26 -1.17 11.27
C TYR A 29 2.86 -2.04 12.46
N VAL A 30 3.57 -3.15 12.65
CA VAL A 30 3.41 -4.07 13.78
C VAL A 30 4.67 -4.11 14.64
N SER A 31 4.52 -4.52 15.90
CA SER A 31 5.66 -4.70 16.81
C SER A 31 6.58 -5.83 16.32
N THR A 32 7.89 -5.61 16.42
CA THR A 32 8.91 -6.62 16.09
C THR A 32 9.00 -7.72 17.15
N GLU A 33 8.56 -7.44 18.38
CA GLU A 33 8.58 -8.39 19.49
C GLU A 33 7.27 -9.20 19.55
N GLU A 34 6.15 -8.55 19.27
CA GLU A 34 4.82 -9.16 19.34
C GLU A 34 3.98 -8.75 18.11
N PRO A 35 4.01 -9.50 16.99
CA PRO A 35 3.38 -9.12 15.72
C PRO A 35 1.85 -8.95 15.76
N SER A 36 1.17 -9.38 16.82
CA SER A 36 -0.25 -9.13 17.05
C SER A 36 -0.55 -7.67 17.42
N ILE A 37 0.47 -6.90 17.84
CA ILE A 37 0.33 -5.51 18.23
C ILE A 37 0.60 -4.60 17.05
N ILE A 38 -0.42 -3.85 16.63
CA ILE A 38 -0.29 -2.75 15.67
C ILE A 38 0.34 -1.55 16.39
N THR A 39 1.49 -1.09 15.90
CA THR A 39 2.25 0.04 16.46
C THR A 39 2.04 1.33 15.69
N GLY A 40 1.54 1.28 14.45
CA GLY A 40 1.25 2.48 13.67
C GLY A 40 0.47 2.22 12.39
N LEU A 41 -0.17 3.30 11.90
CA LEU A 41 -0.86 3.36 10.61
C LEU A 41 -0.28 4.52 9.79
N LEU A 42 0.07 4.25 8.53
CA LEU A 42 0.67 5.19 7.59
C LEU A 42 -0.29 5.56 6.46
N ASP A 43 0.11 6.54 5.65
CA ASP A 43 -0.57 7.01 4.42
C ASP A 43 -1.97 7.64 4.60
N TRP A 44 -2.11 8.49 5.62
CA TRP A 44 -3.32 9.28 5.91
C TRP A 44 -3.72 10.32 4.85
N ARG A 45 -3.07 10.38 3.68
CA ARG A 45 -3.28 11.44 2.67
C ARG A 45 -4.69 11.45 2.07
N SER A 46 -5.40 10.33 2.14
CA SER A 46 -6.77 10.17 1.66
C SER A 46 -7.80 10.03 2.78
N ALA A 47 -7.41 10.27 4.04
CA ALA A 47 -8.31 10.09 5.18
C ALA A 47 -9.50 11.07 5.14
N SER A 48 -10.68 10.57 5.51
CA SER A 48 -11.93 11.34 5.49
C SER A 48 -12.76 11.06 6.74
N ILE A 49 -13.69 11.96 7.05
CA ILE A 49 -14.67 11.76 8.12
C ILE A 49 -15.98 11.34 7.47
N GLU A 50 -16.32 10.05 7.59
CA GLU A 50 -17.52 9.47 6.99
C GLU A 50 -18.14 8.40 7.91
N PRO A 51 -19.40 8.01 7.68
CA PRO A 51 -19.98 6.84 8.33
C PRO A 51 -19.18 5.56 8.09
N THR A 52 -18.96 4.76 9.14
CA THR A 52 -18.16 3.52 9.05
C THR A 52 -18.73 2.48 8.09
N PHE A 53 -20.04 2.45 7.86
CA PHE A 53 -20.66 1.47 6.98
C PHE A 53 -20.35 1.67 5.48
N ILE A 54 -19.78 2.82 5.08
CA ILE A 54 -19.46 3.12 3.67
C ILE A 54 -18.46 2.11 3.10
N TYR A 55 -17.54 1.62 3.93
CA TYR A 55 -16.47 0.69 3.54
C TYR A 55 -16.78 -0.76 3.93
N ALA A 56 -17.97 -1.07 4.45
CA ALA A 56 -18.33 -2.42 4.91
C ALA A 56 -18.40 -3.46 3.78
N ASN A 57 -18.40 -3.03 2.52
CA ASN A 57 -18.39 -3.90 1.35
C ASN A 57 -16.97 -4.21 0.83
N GLU A 58 -15.95 -3.55 1.37
CA GLU A 58 -14.56 -3.79 0.98
C GLU A 58 -13.99 -4.94 1.82
N THR A 59 -13.58 -6.02 1.17
CA THR A 59 -12.80 -7.09 1.81
C THR A 59 -11.35 -6.63 1.85
N PRO A 60 -10.73 -6.48 3.04
CA PRO A 60 -9.31 -6.14 3.11
C PRO A 60 -8.45 -7.21 2.43
N ASP A 61 -7.33 -6.81 1.85
CA ASP A 61 -6.42 -7.70 1.12
C ASP A 61 -5.87 -8.85 1.98
N PHE A 62 -5.63 -8.60 3.26
CA PHE A 62 -5.20 -9.60 4.25
C PHE A 62 -6.30 -10.59 4.70
N VAL A 63 -7.57 -10.37 4.32
CA VAL A 63 -8.69 -11.30 4.59
C VAL A 63 -8.89 -12.27 3.42
N GLY A 64 -8.22 -12.04 2.29
CA GLY A 64 -8.18 -12.97 1.18
C GLY A 64 -7.64 -14.33 1.61
N LEU A 65 -8.28 -15.41 1.16
CA LEU A 65 -7.67 -16.74 1.26
C LEU A 65 -6.27 -16.66 0.63
N PRO A 66 -5.23 -17.25 1.26
CA PRO A 66 -3.94 -17.36 0.60
C PRO A 66 -4.20 -17.99 -0.76
N GLU A 67 -3.78 -17.31 -1.83
CA GLU A 67 -3.94 -17.85 -3.18
C GLU A 67 -3.38 -19.28 -3.14
N GLU A 68 -4.26 -20.26 -3.33
CA GLU A 68 -3.85 -21.64 -3.65
C GLU A 68 -2.71 -21.49 -4.65
N PRO A 69 -1.57 -22.17 -4.46
CA PRO A 69 -0.47 -22.03 -5.39
C PRO A 69 -0.97 -22.48 -6.76
N GLU A 70 -1.43 -21.51 -7.57
CA GLU A 70 -1.86 -21.79 -8.92
C GLU A 70 -0.65 -22.44 -9.58
N GLU A 71 -0.80 -23.72 -9.89
CA GLU A 71 0.10 -24.52 -10.70
C GLU A 71 0.04 -24.00 -12.14
N ASN A 72 0.40 -22.73 -12.33
CA ASN A 72 0.72 -22.22 -13.64
C ASN A 72 2.02 -21.41 -13.53
N PRO A 73 3.17 -22.04 -13.81
CA PRO A 73 4.49 -21.39 -13.75
C PRO A 73 4.68 -20.21 -14.71
N PHE A 74 3.70 -19.89 -15.56
CA PHE A 74 3.87 -18.96 -16.68
C PHE A 74 3.14 -17.61 -16.57
N GLU A 75 2.33 -17.33 -15.53
CA GLU A 75 1.65 -16.02 -15.41
C GLU A 75 2.00 -15.18 -14.16
N LYS A 76 2.72 -15.73 -13.17
CA LYS A 76 3.03 -15.02 -11.91
C LYS A 76 4.18 -13.98 -11.98
N THR A 77 4.73 -13.71 -13.16
CA THR A 77 5.95 -12.88 -13.30
C THR A 77 5.70 -11.38 -13.48
N ASN A 78 4.46 -10.91 -13.56
CA ASN A 78 4.20 -9.49 -13.86
C ASN A 78 3.62 -8.65 -12.71
N SER A 79 2.93 -9.23 -11.73
CA SER A 79 2.33 -8.47 -10.61
C SER A 79 3.30 -8.28 -9.45
N ARG A 80 3.94 -9.37 -9.00
CA ARG A 80 4.92 -9.38 -7.90
C ARG A 80 6.15 -8.52 -8.23
N ASN A 81 6.69 -8.71 -9.43
CA ASN A 81 7.82 -7.92 -9.94
C ASN A 81 7.46 -6.43 -10.08
N LYS A 82 6.20 -6.09 -10.38
CA LYS A 82 5.76 -4.70 -10.50
C LYS A 82 5.63 -4.02 -9.15
N GLY A 83 5.04 -4.69 -8.15
CA GLY A 83 4.94 -4.18 -6.78
C GLY A 83 6.31 -3.95 -6.17
N GLU A 84 7.22 -4.92 -6.36
CA GLU A 84 8.60 -4.80 -5.91
C GLU A 84 9.38 -3.69 -6.64
N LYS A 85 9.23 -3.54 -7.96
CA LYS A 85 9.84 -2.44 -8.73
C LYS A 85 9.35 -1.06 -8.27
N MET A 86 8.05 -0.92 -7.99
CA MET A 86 7.46 0.32 -7.48
C MET A 86 7.93 0.65 -6.06
N HIS A 87 7.99 -0.35 -5.17
CA HIS A 87 8.53 -0.18 -3.83
C HIS A 87 10.01 0.26 -3.86
N ARG A 88 10.85 -0.40 -4.69
CA ARG A 88 12.27 -0.05 -4.83
C ARG A 88 12.51 1.36 -5.40
N SER A 89 11.62 1.86 -6.28
CA SER A 89 11.69 3.24 -6.79
C SER A 89 11.34 4.28 -5.71
N ALA A 90 10.29 4.02 -4.91
CA ALA A 90 9.89 4.88 -3.81
C ALA A 90 10.99 4.99 -2.73
N THR A 91 11.67 3.87 -2.45
CA THR A 91 12.83 3.79 -1.56
C THR A 91 14.00 4.67 -2.02
N ARG A 92 14.30 4.72 -3.33
CA ARG A 92 15.40 5.57 -3.85
C ARG A 92 15.08 7.06 -3.78
N HIS A 93 13.84 7.44 -4.10
CA HIS A 93 13.41 8.84 -4.04
C HIS A 93 13.43 9.38 -2.60
N THR A 94 13.00 8.54 -1.65
CA THR A 94 13.05 8.89 -0.22
C THR A 94 14.49 8.90 0.31
N MET A 95 15.35 7.96 -0.10
CA MET A 95 16.79 7.97 0.23
C MET A 95 17.49 9.22 -0.30
N SER A 96 17.28 9.57 -1.58
CA SER A 96 17.90 10.76 -2.20
C SER A 96 17.50 12.07 -1.53
N ARG A 97 16.31 12.10 -0.91
CA ARG A 97 15.75 13.31 -0.28
C ARG A 97 15.82 13.26 1.24
N TRP A 98 16.42 12.23 1.83
CA TRP A 98 16.50 12.05 3.28
C TRP A 98 17.15 13.25 3.98
N THR A 99 18.24 13.75 3.39
CA THR A 99 18.97 14.95 3.85
C THR A 99 18.16 16.24 3.64
N GLU A 100 17.39 16.33 2.55
CA GLU A 100 16.52 17.49 2.26
C GLU A 100 15.30 17.56 3.18
N LEU A 101 14.80 16.42 3.64
CA LEU A 101 13.64 16.28 4.51
C LEU A 101 13.94 16.56 6.00
N GLY A 102 15.21 16.80 6.35
CA GLY A 102 15.62 17.12 7.73
C GLY A 102 15.39 15.99 8.73
N LEU A 103 15.32 14.74 8.26
CA LEU A 103 15.10 13.57 9.10
C LEU A 103 16.39 13.22 9.85
N GLN A 104 16.29 12.99 11.16
CA GLN A 104 17.44 12.61 11.99
C GLN A 104 17.87 11.17 11.70
N GLY A 105 19.19 10.94 11.66
CA GLY A 105 19.79 9.63 11.42
C GLY A 105 20.04 9.33 9.94
N SER A 106 20.56 8.13 9.66
CA SER A 106 20.73 7.62 8.30
C SER A 106 19.48 6.85 7.86
N TYR A 107 19.18 6.86 6.56
CA TYR A 107 18.13 6.03 6.00
C TYR A 107 18.38 4.54 6.34
N PRO A 108 17.39 3.80 6.88
CA PRO A 108 17.59 2.45 7.41
C PRO A 108 17.92 1.39 6.35
N TYR A 109 17.77 1.68 5.06
CA TYR A 109 18.09 0.76 3.97
C TYR A 109 19.20 1.30 3.08
N SER A 110 20.40 0.71 3.16
CA SER A 110 21.52 1.02 2.26
C SER A 110 21.70 -0.12 1.25
N PRO A 111 21.14 -0.02 0.03
CA PRO A 111 21.30 -1.06 -0.98
C PRO A 111 22.77 -1.24 -1.38
N THR A 112 23.17 -2.48 -1.64
CA THR A 112 24.52 -2.81 -2.11
C THR A 112 24.73 -2.41 -3.57
N GLU A 113 25.98 -2.38 -4.04
CA GLU A 113 26.29 -2.00 -5.41
C GLU A 113 25.74 -3.02 -6.42
N GLU A 114 25.62 -4.28 -6.02
CA GLU A 114 25.02 -5.37 -6.78
C GLU A 114 23.51 -5.18 -6.93
N GLU A 115 22.81 -4.87 -5.84
CA GLU A 115 21.38 -4.54 -5.85
C GLU A 115 21.10 -3.28 -6.69
N LEU A 116 22.05 -2.33 -6.70
CA LEU A 116 21.96 -1.11 -7.50
C LEU A 116 22.06 -1.41 -9.00
N LYS A 117 22.96 -2.30 -9.41
CA LYS A 117 23.14 -2.71 -10.81
C LYS A 117 21.95 -3.50 -11.33
N GLU A 118 21.42 -4.41 -10.51
CA GLU A 118 20.21 -5.15 -10.82
C GLU A 118 19.01 -4.21 -10.99
N TYR A 119 18.86 -3.23 -10.10
CA TYR A 119 17.81 -2.22 -10.19
C TYR A 119 17.88 -1.36 -11.47
N VAL A 120 19.07 -0.89 -11.84
CA VAL A 120 19.23 -0.04 -13.04
C VAL A 120 18.78 -0.81 -14.29
N ARG A 121 19.18 -2.07 -14.41
CA ARG A 121 18.74 -2.96 -15.50
C ARG A 121 17.21 -3.14 -15.49
N ASP A 122 16.63 -3.38 -14.33
CA ASP A 122 15.19 -3.61 -14.17
C ASP A 122 14.33 -2.37 -14.46
N TYR A 123 14.89 -1.17 -14.27
CA TYR A 123 14.24 0.12 -14.48
C TYR A 123 14.26 0.53 -15.97
N ASP A 124 15.36 0.27 -16.68
CA ASP A 124 15.47 0.52 -18.12
C ASP A 124 14.41 -0.27 -18.92
N ASP A 125 14.03 -1.46 -18.45
CA ASP A 125 12.96 -2.27 -19.04
C ASP A 125 11.55 -1.78 -18.68
N PHE A 126 11.41 -1.00 -17.60
CA PHE A 126 10.12 -0.59 -17.04
C PHE A 126 9.59 0.75 -17.61
N GLU A 127 10.48 1.72 -17.85
CA GLU A 127 10.13 3.02 -18.44
C GLU A 127 9.40 2.89 -19.80
N PRO A 128 9.87 2.05 -20.75
CA PRO A 128 9.20 1.85 -22.03
C PRO A 128 7.79 1.24 -21.87
N LEU A 129 7.60 0.32 -20.92
CA LEU A 129 6.32 -0.33 -20.66
C LEU A 129 5.29 0.64 -20.07
N GLN A 130 5.71 1.58 -19.23
CA GLN A 130 4.83 2.63 -18.71
C GLN A 130 4.38 3.59 -19.80
N ARG A 131 5.28 3.98 -20.71
CA ARG A 131 4.95 4.83 -21.86
C ARG A 131 3.98 4.15 -22.81
N LEU A 132 4.17 2.86 -23.09
CA LEU A 132 3.22 2.08 -23.90
C LEU A 132 1.83 1.99 -23.26
N LYS A 133 1.77 1.83 -21.93
CA LYS A 133 0.49 1.76 -21.19
C LYS A 133 -0.27 3.09 -21.17
N THR A 134 0.41 4.22 -21.30
CA THR A 134 -0.22 5.56 -21.34
C THR A 134 -0.63 5.99 -22.75
N MET A 135 -0.28 5.19 -23.78
CA MET A 135 -0.63 5.44 -25.18
C MET A 135 -1.77 4.54 -25.71
N ALA A 136 -2.28 3.62 -24.88
CA ALA A 136 -3.42 2.75 -25.18
C ALA A 136 -4.67 3.22 -24.43
#